data_AF-A0A0F8EF84-F1
#
_entry.id   AF-A0A0F8EF84-F1
#
_cell.length_a   1.000
_cell.length_b   1.000
_cell.length_c   1.000
_cell.angle_alpha   90.00
_cell.angle_beta   90.00
_cell.angle_gamma   90.00
#
_symmetry.space_group_name_H-M   'P 1'
#
loop_
_entity.id
_entity.type
_entity.pdbx_description
1 polymer ?
#
loop_
_entity_poly.entity_id
_entity_poly.type
_entity_poly.pdbx_seq_one_letter_code
_entity_poly.pdbx_strand_id
1 'polypeptide(L)'
;MEQFSFIACMPDKPGALHRAAEIITRYEGNINRIQYDRRIDRNTVFFEVTAASQAYQKILGELERIGYLQTSLQPVTYLKFNVYLPNCPGALFDFLDHTTSSGANITSLDFDDRGQHPERLVVSLNIENAGLIDALLNQLKSKYRLEIVEYDITGEKLDDTVFYLRLAQKLRYYLGNAEDAFLMKFLHDINHIAQELSNLRKDPVEVFENILKVGETLSRTSGDGFYADVQRVRVKDGIELFCFQLPCGGNIYLFDTPDERVMIDTGYGIYQPDVVNMLQHYGLGDLSLLKRIYITHADADHCGAAGYFSAPSYLNPETLKITRETSRAYGSSNQGCILEEVYTKMINLFSRFTPPSNVILFPEISAPDEKLEKRGAFPVISRFRIGDLEFEALQGLGGHMHGEIFYLCPEEGLVFPQDAVINFRSLSPERAEYNFLADYLMTSVNVDSNLAREERNALISLILELDNKLLKKGKKCLVCCGHGSVSILEGGKLVAHSSSERYLVRKSL
;
A
#
# COMPACT_ATOMS: atom_id res chain seq x y z
N MET A 1 -20.51 -18.43 17.11
CA MET A 1 -19.05 -18.40 17.31
C MET A 1 -18.49 -17.41 16.32
N GLU A 2 -17.52 -16.60 16.75
CA GLU A 2 -16.94 -15.50 15.98
C GLU A 2 -15.43 -15.71 15.90
N GLN A 3 -14.80 -15.18 14.85
CA GLN A 3 -13.34 -15.17 14.69
C GLN A 3 -12.76 -13.89 15.30
N PHE A 4 -11.72 -14.05 16.10
CA PHE A 4 -11.01 -12.97 16.77
C PHE A 4 -9.52 -13.10 16.52
N SER A 5 -8.79 -11.98 16.55
CA SER A 5 -7.34 -11.95 16.50
C SER A 5 -6.75 -11.23 17.71
N PHE A 6 -5.55 -11.63 18.12
CA PHE A 6 -4.77 -10.91 19.13
C PHE A 6 -3.28 -11.22 18.98
N ILE A 7 -2.46 -10.37 19.59
CA ILE A 7 -1.01 -10.51 19.64
C ILE A 7 -0.62 -10.82 21.08
N ALA A 8 0.26 -11.81 21.24
CA ALA A 8 0.82 -12.18 22.53
C ALA A 8 2.33 -11.93 22.55
N CYS A 9 2.84 -11.46 23.69
CA CYS A 9 4.27 -11.39 23.99
C CYS A 9 4.60 -12.52 24.96
N MET A 10 5.31 -13.54 24.48
CA MET A 10 5.64 -14.73 25.24
C MET A 10 7.09 -14.69 25.74
N PRO A 11 7.36 -15.19 26.96
CA PRO A 11 8.72 -15.34 27.44
C PRO A 11 9.46 -16.42 26.61
N ASP A 12 10.74 -16.18 26.32
CA ASP A 12 11.64 -17.15 25.67
C ASP A 12 12.02 -18.29 26.64
N LYS A 13 11.05 -19.16 26.96
CA LYS A 13 11.24 -20.34 27.79
C LYS A 13 10.39 -21.53 27.31
N PRO A 14 10.87 -22.77 27.49
CA PRO A 14 10.09 -23.97 27.17
C PRO A 14 8.71 -23.96 27.82
N GLY A 15 7.68 -24.30 27.04
CA GLY A 15 6.30 -24.39 27.50
C GLY A 15 5.49 -23.08 27.47
N ALA A 16 6.07 -21.93 27.11
CA ALA A 16 5.34 -20.67 27.02
C ALA A 16 4.15 -20.74 26.03
N LEU A 17 4.37 -21.22 24.81
CA LEU A 17 3.32 -21.45 23.82
C LEU A 17 2.25 -22.45 24.30
N HIS A 18 2.68 -23.52 24.99
CA HIS A 18 1.77 -24.52 25.54
C HIS A 18 0.84 -23.88 26.58
N ARG A 19 1.35 -22.98 27.43
CA ARG A 19 0.52 -22.27 28.41
C ARG A 19 -0.54 -21.40 27.75
N ALA A 20 -0.20 -20.68 26.68
CA ALA A 20 -1.18 -19.89 25.93
C ALA A 20 -2.26 -20.79 25.30
N ALA A 21 -1.85 -21.89 24.65
CA ALA A 21 -2.77 -22.86 24.06
C ALA A 21 -3.68 -23.52 25.12
N GLU A 22 -3.16 -23.82 26.31
CA GLU A 22 -3.95 -24.36 27.43
C GLU A 22 -5.07 -23.40 27.85
N ILE A 23 -4.78 -22.10 27.95
CA ILE A 23 -5.77 -21.07 28.29
C ILE A 23 -6.86 -20.99 27.23
N ILE A 24 -6.48 -20.97 25.95
CA ILE A 24 -7.42 -20.92 24.82
C ILE A 24 -8.33 -22.15 24.83
N THR A 25 -7.75 -23.35 24.95
CA THR A 25 -8.48 -24.62 25.01
C THR A 25 -9.43 -24.70 26.20
N ARG A 26 -9.01 -24.23 27.38
CA ARG A 26 -9.84 -24.26 28.61
C ARG A 26 -11.16 -23.50 28.43
N TYR A 27 -11.15 -22.44 27.64
CA TYR A 27 -12.34 -21.64 27.33
C TYR A 27 -13.00 -22.04 26.01
N GLU A 28 -12.75 -23.25 25.51
CA GLU A 28 -13.34 -23.79 24.29
C GLU A 28 -13.04 -22.93 23.03
N GLY A 29 -11.93 -22.20 23.04
CA GLY A 29 -11.44 -21.49 21.86
C GLY A 29 -10.74 -22.45 20.90
N ASN A 30 -11.02 -22.32 19.61
CA ASN A 30 -10.29 -23.02 18.55
C ASN A 30 -9.21 -22.09 17.96
N ILE A 31 -7.96 -22.53 17.90
CA ILE A 31 -6.89 -21.78 17.22
C ILE A 31 -7.00 -22.05 15.72
N ASN A 32 -7.40 -21.04 14.95
CA ASN A 32 -7.48 -21.10 13.48
C ASN A 32 -6.14 -20.82 12.83
N ARG A 33 -5.38 -19.88 13.39
CA ARG A 33 -4.08 -19.46 12.89
C ARG A 33 -3.15 -19.16 14.05
N ILE A 34 -1.89 -19.54 13.88
CA ILE A 34 -0.80 -19.12 14.74
C ILE A 34 0.41 -18.79 13.85
N GLN A 35 1.11 -17.71 14.18
CA GLN A 35 2.39 -17.38 13.59
C GLN A 35 3.36 -16.99 14.71
N TYR A 36 4.50 -17.68 14.73
CA TYR A 36 5.64 -17.37 15.58
C TYR A 36 6.90 -17.75 14.81
N ASP A 37 7.81 -16.80 14.65
CA ASP A 37 9.11 -17.05 14.05
C ASP A 37 10.19 -16.29 14.83
N ARG A 38 10.98 -17.05 15.60
CA ARG A 38 12.07 -16.53 16.41
C ARG A 38 13.13 -15.78 15.59
N ARG A 39 13.22 -16.03 14.28
CA ARG A 39 14.15 -15.33 13.38
C ARG A 39 13.69 -13.90 13.08
N ILE A 40 12.39 -13.62 13.23
CA ILE A 40 11.78 -12.31 13.03
C ILE A 40 11.68 -11.58 14.37
N ASP A 41 11.00 -12.21 15.35
CA ASP A 41 10.79 -11.64 16.68
C ASP A 41 10.77 -12.77 17.71
N ARG A 42 11.54 -12.61 18.79
CA ARG A 42 11.73 -13.69 19.77
C ARG A 42 10.53 -13.96 20.66
N ASN A 43 9.68 -12.96 20.87
CA ASN A 43 8.64 -13.02 21.89
C ASN A 43 7.23 -12.86 21.29
N THR A 44 7.11 -12.23 20.13
CA THR A 44 5.81 -11.90 19.53
C THR A 44 5.17 -13.09 18.83
N VAL A 45 3.91 -13.37 19.16
CA VAL A 45 3.11 -14.45 18.58
C VAL A 45 1.76 -13.91 18.15
N PHE A 46 1.35 -14.22 16.93
CA PHE A 46 0.05 -13.84 16.37
C PHE A 46 -0.92 -15.01 16.47
N PHE A 47 -2.13 -14.75 16.96
CA PHE A 47 -3.21 -15.72 17.01
C PHE A 47 -4.44 -15.26 16.25
N GLU A 48 -5.13 -16.22 15.63
CA GLU A 48 -6.54 -16.12 15.29
C GLU A 48 -7.28 -17.27 15.96
N VAL A 49 -8.38 -16.94 16.64
CA VAL A 49 -9.17 -17.89 17.42
C VAL A 49 -10.65 -17.75 17.09
N THR A 50 -11.36 -18.88 17.02
CA THR A 50 -12.81 -18.93 16.93
C THR A 50 -13.35 -19.31 18.30
N ALA A 51 -14.20 -18.46 18.86
CA ALA A 51 -14.78 -18.68 20.18
C ALA A 51 -16.16 -18.00 20.32
N ALA A 52 -16.87 -18.28 21.41
CA ALA A 52 -17.96 -17.41 21.84
C ALA A 52 -17.38 -16.10 22.40
N SER A 53 -18.02 -14.95 22.16
CA SER A 53 -17.47 -13.64 22.53
C SER A 53 -17.21 -13.53 24.05
N GLN A 54 -18.05 -14.14 24.89
CA GLN A 54 -17.81 -14.21 26.34
C GLN A 54 -16.59 -15.08 26.72
N ALA A 55 -16.34 -16.16 25.98
CA ALA A 55 -15.17 -17.01 26.19
C ALA A 55 -13.90 -16.29 25.75
N TYR A 56 -13.94 -15.58 24.62
CA TYR A 56 -12.83 -14.77 24.13
C TYR A 56 -12.40 -13.71 25.16
N GLN A 57 -13.34 -13.02 25.81
CA GLN A 57 -13.00 -12.07 26.88
C GLN A 57 -12.30 -12.73 28.07
N LYS A 58 -12.67 -13.96 28.43
CA LYS A 58 -11.99 -14.72 29.49
C LYS A 58 -10.58 -15.16 29.07
N ILE A 59 -10.39 -15.53 27.80
CA ILE A 59 -9.07 -15.83 27.23
C ILE A 59 -8.15 -14.61 27.34
N LEU A 60 -8.61 -13.44 26.87
CA LEU A 60 -7.84 -12.20 26.95
C LEU A 60 -7.48 -11.84 28.40
N GLY A 61 -8.47 -11.87 29.31
CA GLY A 61 -8.24 -11.55 30.72
C GLY A 61 -7.25 -12.49 31.42
N GLU A 62 -7.27 -13.80 31.10
CA GLU A 62 -6.26 -14.72 31.63
C GLU A 62 -4.87 -14.50 31.05
N LEU A 63 -4.76 -14.26 29.73
CA LEU A 63 -3.50 -13.96 29.06
C LEU A 63 -2.88 -12.66 29.59
N GLU A 64 -3.69 -11.63 29.79
CA GLU A 64 -3.27 -10.36 30.39
C GLU A 64 -2.75 -10.55 31.83
N ARG A 65 -3.49 -11.31 32.65
CA ARG A 65 -3.11 -11.58 34.04
C ARG A 65 -1.76 -12.30 34.17
N ILE A 66 -1.39 -13.13 33.20
CA ILE A 66 -0.08 -13.80 33.17
C ILE A 66 0.99 -13.00 32.41
N GLY A 67 0.67 -11.80 31.92
CA GLY A 67 1.57 -10.92 31.18
C GLY A 67 1.85 -11.35 29.74
N TYR A 68 1.00 -12.19 29.15
CA TYR A 68 1.19 -12.69 27.78
C TYR A 68 0.47 -11.85 26.74
N LEU A 69 -0.58 -11.11 27.11
CA LEU A 69 -1.33 -10.32 26.14
C LEU A 69 -0.57 -9.02 25.83
N GLN A 70 -0.30 -8.76 24.56
CA GLN A 70 0.24 -7.47 24.13
C GLN A 70 -0.90 -6.47 24.01
N THR A 71 -0.99 -5.53 24.97
CA THR A 71 -2.08 -4.53 25.03
C THR A 71 -1.65 -3.12 24.64
N SER A 72 -0.34 -2.88 24.45
CA SER A 72 0.19 -1.56 24.06
C SER A 72 1.36 -1.68 23.10
N LEU A 73 1.63 -0.62 22.34
CA LEU A 73 2.83 -0.51 21.49
C LEU A 73 3.71 0.63 22.02
N GLN A 74 3.95 0.67 23.33
CA GLN A 74 4.71 1.77 23.94
C GLN A 74 6.08 1.93 23.26
N PRO A 75 6.52 3.16 22.94
CA PRO A 75 7.77 3.37 22.27
C PRO A 75 8.95 2.89 23.13
N VAL A 76 9.69 1.89 22.64
CA VAL A 76 10.95 1.49 23.25
C VAL A 76 12.04 2.42 22.74
N THR A 77 12.80 2.98 23.67
CA THR A 77 13.95 3.84 23.37
C THR A 77 15.23 3.01 23.42
N TYR A 78 16.10 3.20 22.44
CA TYR A 78 17.45 2.65 22.44
C TYR A 78 18.43 3.66 23.02
N LEU A 79 19.25 3.20 23.96
CA LEU A 79 20.26 4.03 24.60
C LEU A 79 21.60 3.29 24.59
N LYS A 80 22.64 3.94 24.04
CA LYS A 80 24.02 3.43 24.06
C LYS A 80 24.94 4.43 24.75
N PHE A 81 25.74 3.95 25.69
CA PHE A 81 26.67 4.79 26.43
C PHE A 81 27.90 4.02 26.87
N ASN A 82 28.95 4.78 27.16
CA ASN A 82 30.12 4.31 27.86
C ASN A 82 29.96 4.62 29.34
N VAL A 83 30.19 3.63 30.20
CA VAL A 83 30.29 3.81 31.65
C VAL A 83 31.66 3.34 32.12
N TYR A 84 32.30 4.13 32.98
CA TYR A 84 33.63 3.82 33.49
C TYR A 84 33.51 3.15 34.85
N LEU A 85 33.78 1.85 34.89
CA LEU A 85 33.67 1.03 36.09
C LEU A 85 35.05 0.84 36.73
N PRO A 86 35.16 0.84 38.07
CA PRO A 86 36.38 0.43 38.72
C PRO A 86 36.68 -1.04 38.40
N ASN A 87 37.91 -1.37 38.03
CA ASN A 87 38.31 -2.76 37.80
C ASN A 87 38.54 -3.47 39.15
N CYS A 88 37.44 -3.80 39.83
CA CYS A 88 37.45 -4.50 41.10
C CYS A 88 36.33 -5.55 41.17
N PRO A 89 36.43 -6.55 42.07
CA PRO A 89 35.39 -7.56 42.24
C PRO A 89 34.02 -6.94 42.51
N GLY A 90 32.99 -7.36 41.77
CA GLY A 90 31.60 -6.93 41.96
C GLY A 90 31.18 -5.66 41.19
N ALA A 91 32.10 -4.93 40.55
CA ALA A 91 31.76 -3.67 39.89
C ALA A 91 30.66 -3.78 38.82
N LEU A 92 30.68 -4.85 38.01
CA LEU A 92 29.61 -5.11 37.03
C LEU A 92 28.29 -5.49 37.72
N PHE A 93 28.34 -6.25 38.82
CA PHE A 93 27.13 -6.63 39.57
C PHE A 93 26.40 -5.38 40.10
N ASP A 94 27.14 -4.48 40.75
CA ASP A 94 26.59 -3.23 41.27
C ASP A 94 25.99 -2.34 40.17
N PHE A 95 26.63 -2.32 38.99
CA PHE A 95 26.11 -1.62 37.82
C PHE A 95 24.80 -2.26 37.31
N LEU A 96 24.77 -3.58 37.18
CA LEU A 96 23.62 -4.31 36.66
C LEU A 96 22.39 -4.15 37.56
N ASP A 97 22.56 -4.11 38.89
CA ASP A 97 21.48 -3.85 39.85
C ASP A 97 20.70 -2.57 39.52
N HIS A 98 21.38 -1.52 39.04
CA HIS A 98 20.73 -0.28 38.62
C HIS A 98 19.87 -0.46 37.37
N THR A 99 20.40 -1.16 36.35
CA THR A 99 19.68 -1.42 35.10
C THR A 99 18.50 -2.39 35.29
N THR A 100 18.65 -3.41 36.14
CA THR A 100 17.59 -4.36 36.47
C THR A 100 16.48 -3.68 37.27
N SER A 101 16.83 -2.84 38.25
CA SER A 101 15.84 -2.12 39.08
C SER A 101 15.02 -1.12 38.28
N SER A 102 15.57 -0.56 37.20
CA SER A 102 14.84 0.35 36.30
C SER A 102 14.01 -0.36 35.23
N GLY A 103 14.02 -1.70 35.18
CA GLY A 103 13.35 -2.48 34.14
C GLY A 103 13.95 -2.28 32.74
N ALA A 104 15.22 -1.87 32.65
CA ALA A 104 15.90 -1.70 31.37
C ALA A 104 16.38 -3.06 30.85
N ASN A 105 16.11 -3.37 29.58
CA ASN A 105 16.58 -4.60 28.96
C ASN A 105 17.95 -4.37 28.32
N ILE A 106 18.96 -5.15 28.73
CA ILE A 106 20.32 -5.02 28.19
C ILE A 106 20.40 -5.75 26.85
N THR A 107 20.76 -5.03 25.79
CA THR A 107 20.95 -5.61 24.46
C THR A 107 22.41 -5.97 24.19
N SER A 108 23.37 -5.23 24.74
CA SER A 108 24.79 -5.57 24.63
C SER A 108 25.62 -5.01 25.79
N LEU A 109 26.66 -5.75 26.17
CA LEU A 109 27.74 -5.31 27.05
C LEU A 109 29.08 -5.67 26.43
N ASP A 110 30.02 -4.75 26.45
CA ASP A 110 31.39 -4.97 25.99
C ASP A 110 32.40 -4.30 26.93
N PHE A 111 33.31 -5.10 27.49
CA PHE A 111 34.35 -4.67 28.40
C PHE A 111 35.58 -5.56 28.22
N ASP A 112 36.75 -4.92 28.10
CA ASP A 112 38.03 -5.60 28.01
C ASP A 112 39.08 -4.80 28.80
N ASP A 113 39.56 -5.36 29.91
CA ASP A 113 40.58 -4.74 30.77
C ASP A 113 41.96 -4.68 30.10
N ARG A 114 42.17 -5.45 29.03
CA ARG A 114 43.38 -5.44 28.20
C ARG A 114 43.19 -4.66 26.90
N GLY A 115 41.99 -4.14 26.68
CA GLY A 115 41.62 -3.39 25.48
C GLY A 115 42.18 -1.98 25.47
N GLN A 116 41.79 -1.20 24.44
CA GLN A 116 42.20 0.20 24.31
C GLN A 116 41.67 1.10 25.44
N HIS A 117 40.62 0.67 26.15
CA HIS A 117 40.01 1.42 27.25
C HIS A 117 39.72 0.50 28.46
N PRO A 118 40.71 0.23 29.31
CA PRO A 118 40.67 -0.80 30.38
C PRO A 118 39.58 -0.66 31.45
N GLU A 119 38.98 0.52 31.58
CA GLU A 119 37.94 0.82 32.59
C GLU A 119 36.57 1.06 31.95
N ARG A 120 36.47 0.98 30.61
CA ARG A 120 35.28 1.40 29.87
C ARG A 120 34.40 0.19 29.54
N LEU A 121 33.21 0.16 30.12
CA LEU A 121 32.13 -0.72 29.72
C LEU A 121 31.24 0.02 28.69
N VAL A 122 31.07 -0.58 27.52
CA VAL A 122 30.08 -0.12 26.52
C VAL A 122 28.77 -0.84 26.79
N VAL A 123 27.70 -0.08 26.94
CA VAL A 123 26.36 -0.59 27.28
C VAL A 123 25.37 -0.15 26.23
N SER A 124 24.52 -1.08 25.80
CA SER A 124 23.32 -0.78 25.01
C SER A 124 22.08 -1.31 25.74
N LEU A 125 21.04 -0.49 25.84
CA LEU A 125 19.79 -0.79 26.53
C LEU A 125 18.58 -0.48 25.66
N ASN A 126 17.53 -1.29 25.79
CA ASN A 126 16.18 -1.01 25.36
C ASN A 126 15.33 -0.63 26.58
N ILE A 127 14.64 0.51 26.55
CA ILE A 127 13.84 1.02 27.67
C ILE A 127 12.43 1.32 27.17
N GLU A 128 11.44 0.59 27.69
CA GLU A 128 10.02 0.67 27.28
C GLU A 128 9.33 1.98 27.68
N ASN A 129 9.81 2.65 28.73
CA ASN A 129 9.22 3.88 29.24
C ASN A 129 10.23 5.02 29.25
N ALA A 130 10.03 6.00 28.35
CA ALA A 130 10.89 7.16 28.22
C ALA A 130 11.05 7.96 29.53
N GLY A 131 10.05 7.98 30.40
CA GLY A 131 10.12 8.64 31.72
C GLY A 131 11.07 7.96 32.71
N LEU A 132 11.43 6.69 32.48
CA LEU A 132 12.40 5.96 33.31
C LEU A 132 13.86 6.23 32.88
N ILE A 133 14.07 6.77 31.68
CA ILE A 133 15.40 7.01 31.13
C ILE A 133 16.13 8.08 31.93
N ASP A 134 15.48 9.22 32.18
CA ASP A 134 16.08 10.31 32.94
C ASP A 134 16.41 9.86 34.38
N ALA A 135 15.52 9.07 34.98
CA ALA A 135 15.76 8.51 36.31
C ALA A 135 16.98 7.58 36.34
N LEU A 136 17.07 6.64 35.37
CA LEU A 136 18.21 5.72 35.25
C LEU A 136 19.52 6.48 34.98
N LEU A 137 19.52 7.40 34.01
CA LEU A 137 20.71 8.19 33.66
C LEU A 137 21.18 9.06 34.83
N ASN A 138 20.26 9.68 35.56
CA ASN A 138 20.62 10.47 36.75
C ASN A 138 21.19 9.60 37.86
N GLN A 139 20.60 8.43 38.10
CA GLN A 139 21.10 7.47 39.09
C GLN A 139 22.50 6.98 38.73
N LEU A 140 22.75 6.62 37.47
CA LEU A 140 24.06 6.16 37.03
C LEU A 140 25.10 7.29 37.05
N LYS A 141 24.77 8.52 36.59
CA LYS A 141 25.67 9.69 36.61
C LYS A 141 26.10 10.09 38.02
N SER A 142 25.27 9.80 39.03
CA SER A 142 25.61 10.08 40.43
C SER A 142 26.74 9.20 40.98
N LYS A 143 27.01 8.05 40.34
CA LYS A 143 27.98 7.06 40.80
C LYS A 143 29.13 6.81 39.83
N TYR A 144 28.89 6.93 38.53
CA TYR A 144 29.84 6.58 37.48
C TYR A 144 30.03 7.74 36.51
N ARG A 145 31.24 7.83 35.95
CA ARG A 145 31.47 8.66 34.77
C ARG A 145 30.76 8.01 33.59
N LEU A 146 29.98 8.82 32.87
CA LEU A 146 29.06 8.38 31.83
C LEU A 146 29.22 9.25 30.58
N GLU A 147 29.33 8.62 29.42
CA GLU A 147 29.37 9.30 28.13
C GLU A 147 28.29 8.69 27.23
N ILE A 148 27.23 9.45 26.96
CA ILE A 148 26.18 9.00 26.04
C ILE A 148 26.78 8.99 24.64
N VAL A 149 26.81 7.81 24.04
CA VAL A 149 27.25 7.61 22.65
C VAL A 149 26.07 7.82 21.72
N GLU A 150 24.89 7.38 22.16
CA GLU A 150 23.73 7.33 21.30
C GLU A 150 22.41 7.29 22.07
N TYR A 151 21.40 7.94 21.50
CA TYR A 151 20.05 8.00 22.04
C TYR A 151 19.07 8.04 20.88
N ASP A 152 18.30 6.96 20.71
CA ASP A 152 17.36 6.80 19.61
C ASP A 152 15.95 6.52 20.14
N ILE A 153 15.06 7.50 19.95
CA ILE A 153 13.63 7.44 20.28
C ILE A 153 12.76 7.02 19.08
N THR A 154 13.36 6.88 17.90
CA THR A 154 12.67 6.51 16.65
C THR A 154 12.49 5.00 16.51
N GLY A 155 13.32 4.23 17.23
CA GLY A 155 13.30 2.77 17.24
C GLY A 155 14.08 2.11 16.10
N GLU A 156 14.76 2.87 15.25
CA GLU A 156 15.58 2.35 14.16
C GLU A 156 16.67 1.39 14.63
N LYS A 157 17.20 1.61 15.84
CA LYS A 157 18.35 0.88 16.38
C LYS A 157 18.00 -0.19 17.40
N LEU A 158 16.71 -0.45 17.57
CA LEU A 158 16.24 -1.60 18.34
C LEU A 158 16.68 -2.90 17.65
N ASP A 159 17.01 -3.91 18.44
CA ASP A 159 17.35 -5.24 17.95
C ASP A 159 16.08 -6.05 17.56
N ASP A 160 16.29 -7.25 17.02
CA ASP A 160 15.19 -8.12 16.57
C ASP A 160 14.40 -8.78 17.72
N THR A 161 14.66 -8.43 18.98
CA THR A 161 13.79 -8.84 20.09
C THR A 161 12.47 -8.06 20.14
N VAL A 162 12.40 -6.94 19.41
CA VAL A 162 11.24 -6.04 19.35
C VAL A 162 10.92 -5.64 17.91
N PHE A 163 11.15 -6.54 16.96
CA PHE A 163 10.99 -6.27 15.52
C PHE A 163 9.60 -5.71 15.19
N TYR A 164 8.52 -6.33 15.67
CA TYR A 164 7.16 -5.89 15.33
C TYR A 164 6.82 -4.52 15.92
N LEU A 165 7.45 -4.14 17.04
CA LEU A 165 7.32 -2.81 17.60
C LEU A 165 7.99 -1.77 16.69
N ARG A 166 9.23 -2.04 16.23
CA ARG A 166 9.94 -1.18 15.27
C ARG A 166 9.14 -1.04 13.98
N LEU A 167 8.57 -2.15 13.48
CA LEU A 167 7.69 -2.13 12.33
C LEU A 167 6.46 -1.24 12.59
N ALA A 168 5.80 -1.38 13.74
CA ALA A 168 4.66 -0.55 14.12
C ALA A 168 5.02 0.95 14.11
N GLN A 169 6.17 1.32 14.69
CA GLN A 169 6.65 2.70 14.74
C GLN A 169 6.86 3.28 13.33
N LYS A 170 7.49 2.51 12.43
CA LYS A 170 7.65 2.90 11.02
C LYS A 170 6.30 3.05 10.31
N LEU A 171 5.35 2.14 10.56
CA LEU A 171 4.01 2.22 9.97
C LEU A 171 3.22 3.45 10.46
N ARG A 172 3.35 3.85 11.73
CA ARG A 172 2.71 5.07 12.26
C ARG A 172 3.10 6.31 11.48
N TYR A 173 4.36 6.40 11.03
CA TYR A 173 4.80 7.54 10.22
C TYR A 173 3.96 7.72 8.95
N TYR A 174 3.60 6.62 8.28
CA TYR A 174 2.77 6.65 7.06
C TYR A 174 1.27 6.79 7.34
N LEU A 175 0.81 6.24 8.46
CA LEU A 175 -0.61 6.19 8.84
C LEU A 175 -1.08 7.42 9.63
N GLY A 176 -0.15 8.27 10.09
CA GLY A 176 -0.45 9.44 10.93
C GLY A 176 -0.82 9.05 12.37
N ASN A 177 -1.77 9.75 12.97
CA ASN A 177 -2.20 9.56 14.37
C ASN A 177 -3.08 8.31 14.56
N ALA A 178 -2.72 7.18 13.95
CA ALA A 178 -3.43 5.93 14.09
C ALA A 178 -3.38 5.41 15.54
N GLU A 179 -4.55 5.04 16.07
CA GLU A 179 -4.68 4.45 17.40
C GLU A 179 -3.98 3.09 17.49
N ASP A 180 -3.48 2.75 18.67
CA ASP A 180 -2.75 1.49 18.93
C ASP A 180 -3.57 0.26 18.55
N ALA A 181 -4.87 0.25 18.85
CA ALA A 181 -5.76 -0.86 18.51
C ALA A 181 -5.84 -1.10 17.00
N PHE A 182 -5.90 -0.02 16.22
CA PHE A 182 -5.88 -0.10 14.76
C PHE A 182 -4.54 -0.62 14.26
N LEU A 183 -3.43 -0.08 14.77
CA LEU A 183 -2.10 -0.47 14.34
C LEU A 183 -1.78 -1.93 14.67
N MET A 184 -2.23 -2.43 15.82
CA MET A 184 -2.10 -3.84 16.20
C MET A 184 -2.87 -4.75 15.24
N LYS A 185 -4.09 -4.37 14.84
CA LYS A 185 -4.86 -5.10 13.83
C LYS A 185 -4.14 -5.09 12.47
N PHE A 186 -3.57 -3.95 12.08
CA PHE A 186 -2.84 -3.84 10.82
C PHE A 186 -1.51 -4.62 10.83
N LEU A 187 -0.80 -4.65 11.96
CA LEU A 187 0.37 -5.53 12.14
C LEU A 187 -0.01 -7.00 11.99
N HIS A 188 -1.17 -7.40 12.51
CA HIS A 188 -1.68 -8.76 12.36
C HIS A 188 -1.99 -9.09 10.89
N ASP A 189 -2.63 -8.18 10.16
CA ASP A 189 -2.84 -8.32 8.71
C ASP A 189 -1.49 -8.45 7.96
N ILE A 190 -0.52 -7.57 8.23
CA ILE A 190 0.83 -7.61 7.63
C ILE A 190 1.57 -8.92 7.93
N ASN A 191 1.50 -9.40 9.16
CA ASN A 191 2.07 -10.69 9.54
C ASN A 191 1.44 -11.85 8.76
N HIS A 192 0.15 -11.77 8.45
CA HIS A 192 -0.54 -12.76 7.63
C HIS A 192 0.02 -12.80 6.20
N ILE A 193 0.25 -11.65 5.55
CA ILE A 193 0.96 -11.62 4.25
C ILE A 193 2.32 -12.29 4.35
N ALA A 194 3.12 -11.92 5.36
CA ALA A 194 4.47 -12.47 5.52
C ALA A 194 4.43 -14.01 5.68
N GLN A 195 3.44 -14.53 6.41
CA GLN A 195 3.22 -15.96 6.55
C GLN A 195 2.88 -16.64 5.21
N GLU A 196 1.95 -16.09 4.45
CA GLU A 196 1.55 -16.65 3.16
C GLU A 196 2.67 -16.61 2.11
N LEU A 197 3.38 -15.48 2.02
CA LEU A 197 4.52 -15.36 1.12
C LEU A 197 5.70 -16.24 1.57
N SER A 198 5.86 -16.50 2.87
CA SER A 198 6.82 -17.48 3.39
C SER A 198 6.47 -18.90 2.95
N ASN A 199 5.18 -19.26 2.86
CA ASN A 199 4.75 -20.56 2.31
C ASN A 199 5.14 -20.70 0.82
N LEU A 200 5.29 -19.57 0.12
CA LEU A 200 5.81 -19.48 -1.24
C LEU A 200 7.34 -19.33 -1.31
N ARG A 201 8.05 -19.56 -0.19
CA ARG A 201 9.51 -19.47 -0.04
C ARG A 201 10.10 -18.06 -0.19
N LYS A 202 9.29 -17.02 -0.02
CA LYS A 202 9.80 -15.65 0.11
C LYS A 202 10.38 -15.41 1.50
N ASP A 203 11.36 -14.52 1.61
CA ASP A 203 11.91 -14.13 2.90
C ASP A 203 10.94 -13.16 3.59
N PRO A 204 10.44 -13.47 4.81
CA PRO A 204 9.56 -12.56 5.53
C PRO A 204 10.21 -11.19 5.79
N VAL A 205 11.54 -11.10 5.93
CA VAL A 205 12.23 -9.81 6.09
C VAL A 205 12.04 -8.94 4.84
N GLU A 206 12.26 -9.52 3.65
CA GLU A 206 12.07 -8.85 2.37
C GLU A 206 10.60 -8.43 2.16
N VAL A 207 9.64 -9.23 2.64
CA VAL A 207 8.21 -8.86 2.63
C VAL A 207 7.95 -7.59 3.43
N PHE A 208 8.43 -7.51 4.68
CA PHE A 208 8.24 -6.32 5.51
C PHE A 208 8.96 -5.09 4.93
N GLU A 209 10.15 -5.28 4.36
CA GLU A 209 10.88 -4.21 3.67
C GLU A 209 10.08 -3.69 2.46
N ASN A 210 9.51 -4.56 1.64
CA ASN A 210 8.70 -4.16 0.50
C ASN A 210 7.41 -3.43 0.92
N ILE A 211 6.76 -3.86 2.00
CA ILE A 211 5.59 -3.14 2.57
C ILE A 211 5.98 -1.72 2.98
N LEU A 212 7.08 -1.56 3.72
CA LEU A 212 7.58 -0.25 4.12
C LEU A 212 7.96 0.61 2.93
N LYS A 213 8.55 0.01 1.89
CA LYS A 213 8.94 0.70 0.66
C LYS A 213 7.76 1.25 -0.12
N VAL A 214 6.59 0.59 -0.09
CA VAL A 214 5.35 1.15 -0.66
C VAL A 214 4.98 2.45 0.07
N GLY A 215 4.88 2.41 1.40
CA GLY A 215 4.55 3.59 2.21
C GLY A 215 5.57 4.72 2.08
N GLU A 216 6.86 4.39 2.10
CA GLU A 216 7.96 5.33 1.91
C GLU A 216 7.88 6.00 0.54
N THR A 217 7.70 5.22 -0.52
CA THR A 217 7.68 5.76 -1.88
C THR A 217 6.52 6.73 -2.03
N LEU A 218 5.29 6.32 -1.67
CA LEU A 218 4.10 7.19 -1.74
C LEU A 218 4.25 8.47 -0.93
N SER A 219 4.81 8.39 0.28
CA SER A 219 5.08 9.57 1.10
C SER A 219 6.10 10.48 0.44
N ARG A 220 7.23 9.93 -0.04
CA ARG A 220 8.35 10.68 -0.62
C ARG A 220 7.99 11.35 -1.94
N THR A 221 7.08 10.77 -2.72
CA THR A 221 6.64 11.30 -4.01
C THR A 221 5.38 12.16 -3.91
N SER A 222 4.96 12.55 -2.71
CA SER A 222 3.90 13.53 -2.46
C SER A 222 4.51 14.88 -2.02
N GLY A 223 3.75 15.97 -2.17
CA GLY A 223 4.22 17.32 -1.81
C GLY A 223 5.46 17.72 -2.61
N ASP A 224 6.52 18.17 -1.93
CA ASP A 224 7.76 18.65 -2.56
C ASP A 224 8.46 17.63 -3.47
N GLY A 225 8.21 16.33 -3.26
CA GLY A 225 8.78 15.26 -4.08
C GLY A 225 7.91 14.85 -5.26
N PHE A 226 6.71 15.44 -5.41
CA PHE A 226 5.80 15.08 -6.48
C PHE A 226 6.31 15.53 -7.86
N TYR A 227 6.02 14.68 -8.85
CA TYR A 227 6.30 14.93 -10.25
C TYR A 227 5.27 14.25 -11.14
N ALA A 228 5.20 14.63 -12.41
CA ALA A 228 4.47 13.86 -13.40
C ALA A 228 5.16 13.95 -14.76
N ASP A 229 5.01 12.93 -15.59
CA ASP A 229 5.32 13.06 -17.01
C ASP A 229 4.03 13.30 -17.78
N VAL A 230 3.99 14.39 -18.54
CA VAL A 230 2.77 14.92 -19.14
C VAL A 230 2.85 14.85 -20.65
N GLN A 231 1.90 14.16 -21.27
CA GLN A 231 1.71 14.22 -22.72
C GLN A 231 0.44 15.00 -23.04
N ARG A 232 0.51 15.81 -24.10
CA ARG A 232 -0.62 16.55 -24.65
C ARG A 232 -0.90 16.07 -26.05
N VAL A 233 -2.15 15.75 -26.32
CA VAL A 233 -2.60 15.26 -27.63
C VAL A 233 -3.79 16.11 -28.06
N ARG A 234 -3.65 16.83 -29.16
CA ARG A 234 -4.78 17.50 -29.79
C ARG A 234 -5.60 16.45 -30.54
N VAL A 235 -6.78 16.13 -30.00
CA VAL A 235 -7.67 15.11 -30.59
C VAL A 235 -8.43 15.71 -31.76
N LYS A 236 -9.00 16.90 -31.55
CA LYS A 236 -9.75 17.69 -32.55
C LYS A 236 -9.57 19.19 -32.31
N ASP A 237 -10.15 20.01 -33.18
CA ASP A 237 -10.22 21.45 -32.96
C ASP A 237 -10.99 21.77 -31.67
N GLY A 238 -10.30 22.42 -30.73
CA GLY A 238 -10.86 22.77 -29.42
C GLY A 238 -10.91 21.63 -28.40
N ILE A 239 -10.38 20.43 -28.72
CA ILE A 239 -10.36 19.30 -27.77
C ILE A 239 -8.93 18.79 -27.61
N GLU A 240 -8.40 18.96 -26.40
CA GLU A 240 -7.08 18.45 -26.00
C GLU A 240 -7.22 17.34 -24.95
N LEU A 241 -6.42 16.29 -25.10
CA LEU A 241 -6.26 15.21 -24.14
C LEU A 241 -4.91 15.34 -23.46
N PHE A 242 -4.93 15.40 -22.13
CA PHE A 242 -3.76 15.32 -21.28
C PHE A 242 -3.64 13.91 -20.71
N CYS A 243 -2.42 13.38 -20.69
CA CYS A 243 -2.05 12.18 -19.97
C CYS A 243 -1.04 12.56 -18.89
N PHE A 244 -1.40 12.42 -17.63
CA PHE A 244 -0.54 12.66 -16.50
C PHE A 244 -0.07 11.33 -15.92
N GLN A 245 1.21 11.02 -16.15
CA GLN A 245 1.84 9.82 -15.60
C GLN A 245 2.37 10.17 -14.21
N LEU A 246 1.69 9.72 -13.17
CA LEU A 246 2.00 10.05 -11.77
C LEU A 246 3.29 9.35 -11.30
N PRO A 247 3.88 9.72 -10.15
CA PRO A 247 5.11 9.08 -9.65
C PRO A 247 4.94 7.59 -9.38
N CYS A 248 3.75 7.20 -8.94
CA CYS A 248 3.37 5.83 -8.60
C CYS A 248 1.94 5.58 -9.08
N GLY A 249 1.67 4.34 -9.50
CA GLY A 249 0.33 3.93 -9.91
C GLY A 249 -0.06 4.39 -11.32
N GLY A 250 -1.35 4.33 -11.60
CA GLY A 250 -2.00 4.62 -12.86
C GLY A 250 -1.94 6.08 -13.31
N ASN A 251 -2.24 6.25 -14.59
CA ASN A 251 -2.34 7.54 -15.26
C ASN A 251 -3.65 8.26 -14.93
N ILE A 252 -3.61 9.58 -14.92
CA ILE A 252 -4.82 10.42 -15.00
C ILE A 252 -4.94 10.94 -16.42
N TYR A 253 -6.10 10.75 -17.03
CA TYR A 253 -6.42 11.36 -18.31
C TYR A 253 -7.41 12.49 -18.13
N LEU A 254 -7.19 13.62 -18.80
CA LEU A 254 -8.11 14.76 -18.75
C LEU A 254 -8.33 15.33 -20.14
N PHE A 255 -9.59 15.36 -20.55
CA PHE A 255 -10.05 16.10 -21.72
C PHE A 255 -10.37 17.53 -21.32
N ASP A 256 -9.77 18.49 -22.03
CA ASP A 256 -10.10 19.91 -21.95
C ASP A 256 -10.85 20.29 -23.24
N THR A 257 -12.05 20.82 -23.08
CA THR A 257 -12.93 21.28 -24.16
C THR A 257 -13.37 22.71 -23.87
N PRO A 258 -14.01 23.45 -24.81
CA PRO A 258 -14.42 24.82 -24.56
C PRO A 258 -15.46 24.96 -23.42
N ASP A 259 -16.27 23.91 -23.22
CA ASP A 259 -17.42 23.95 -22.31
C ASP A 259 -17.20 23.19 -21.00
N GLU A 260 -16.32 22.18 -21.00
CA GLU A 260 -16.12 21.28 -19.87
C GLU A 260 -14.77 20.59 -19.86
N ARG A 261 -14.43 20.05 -18.69
CA ARG A 261 -13.36 19.07 -18.47
C ARG A 261 -13.96 17.74 -18.04
N VAL A 262 -13.39 16.68 -18.59
CA VAL A 262 -13.76 15.31 -18.26
C VAL A 262 -12.51 14.53 -17.93
N MET A 263 -12.49 13.90 -16.77
CA MET A 263 -11.36 13.11 -16.31
C MET A 263 -11.67 11.61 -16.48
N ILE A 264 -10.66 10.81 -16.80
CA ILE A 264 -10.70 9.35 -16.69
C ILE A 264 -9.66 8.96 -15.66
N ASP A 265 -10.13 8.30 -14.59
CA ASP A 265 -9.39 7.97 -13.37
C ASP A 265 -8.77 9.18 -12.65
N THR A 266 -8.26 8.98 -11.44
CA THR A 266 -7.98 10.06 -10.48
C THR A 266 -6.66 9.92 -9.72
N GLY A 267 -5.94 8.81 -9.88
CA GLY A 267 -4.72 8.58 -9.11
C GLY A 267 -5.00 8.13 -7.67
N TYR A 268 -3.91 7.92 -6.94
CA TYR A 268 -3.94 7.75 -5.49
C TYR A 268 -4.44 9.00 -4.77
N GLY A 269 -5.18 8.81 -3.67
CA GLY A 269 -5.73 9.91 -2.85
C GLY A 269 -4.67 10.85 -2.27
N ILE A 270 -3.50 10.32 -1.91
CA ILE A 270 -2.37 11.10 -1.37
C ILE A 270 -1.85 12.16 -2.35
N TYR A 271 -2.00 11.92 -3.66
CA TYR A 271 -1.57 12.86 -4.70
C TYR A 271 -2.61 13.92 -5.03
N GLN A 272 -3.81 13.88 -4.45
CA GLN A 272 -4.87 14.82 -4.83
C GLN A 272 -4.46 16.30 -4.75
N PRO A 273 -3.81 16.78 -3.67
CA PRO A 273 -3.37 18.18 -3.61
C PRO A 273 -2.35 18.51 -4.70
N ASP A 274 -1.42 17.59 -4.94
CA ASP A 274 -0.35 17.75 -5.94
C ASP A 274 -0.89 17.74 -7.36
N VAL A 275 -1.87 16.88 -7.64
CA VAL A 275 -2.60 16.82 -8.91
C VAL A 275 -3.33 18.13 -9.16
N VAL A 276 -4.03 18.70 -8.17
CA VAL A 276 -4.71 19.99 -8.34
C VAL A 276 -3.70 21.12 -8.63
N ASN A 277 -2.56 21.14 -7.94
CA ASN A 277 -1.48 22.11 -8.20
C ASN A 277 -0.90 21.96 -9.62
N MET A 278 -0.70 20.72 -10.06
CA MET A 278 -0.27 20.40 -11.42
C MET A 278 -1.31 20.82 -12.47
N LEU A 279 -2.60 20.55 -12.24
CA LEU A 279 -3.66 21.01 -13.13
C LEU A 279 -3.66 22.54 -13.22
N GLN A 280 -3.53 23.25 -12.10
CA GLN A 280 -3.40 24.71 -12.08
C GLN A 280 -2.21 25.19 -12.91
N HIS A 281 -1.05 24.52 -12.83
CA HIS A 281 0.12 24.84 -13.64
C HIS A 281 -0.16 24.78 -15.16
N TYR A 282 -0.97 23.82 -15.60
CA TYR A 282 -1.36 23.67 -17.00
C TYR A 282 -2.60 24.49 -17.40
N GLY A 283 -3.11 25.37 -16.54
CA GLY A 283 -4.32 26.17 -16.81
C GLY A 283 -5.64 25.40 -16.62
N LEU A 284 -5.56 24.21 -16.01
CA LEU A 284 -6.66 23.27 -15.79
C LEU A 284 -7.22 23.30 -14.36
N GLY A 285 -6.75 24.22 -13.51
CA GLY A 285 -7.05 24.22 -12.07
C GLY A 285 -8.41 24.82 -11.67
N ASP A 286 -9.17 25.40 -12.61
CA ASP A 286 -10.59 25.70 -12.35
C ASP A 286 -11.41 24.40 -12.34
N LEU A 287 -11.52 23.80 -11.16
CA LEU A 287 -12.23 22.54 -10.94
C LEU A 287 -13.75 22.69 -11.14
N SER A 288 -14.31 23.91 -11.22
CA SER A 288 -15.72 24.09 -11.54
C SER A 288 -16.05 23.64 -12.97
N LEU A 289 -15.04 23.59 -13.85
CA LEU A 289 -15.15 23.07 -15.22
C LEU A 289 -15.04 21.54 -15.28
N LEU A 290 -14.55 20.87 -14.24
CA LEU A 290 -14.57 19.40 -14.17
C LEU A 290 -16.01 18.94 -13.94
N LYS A 291 -16.66 18.43 -15.01
CA LYS A 291 -18.08 18.07 -14.96
C LYS A 291 -18.32 16.60 -14.72
N ARG A 292 -17.39 15.73 -15.11
CA ARG A 292 -17.54 14.26 -15.03
C ARG A 292 -16.19 13.60 -14.80
N ILE A 293 -16.20 12.53 -14.03
CA ILE A 293 -15.07 11.61 -13.86
C ILE A 293 -15.53 10.23 -14.31
N TYR A 294 -14.80 9.57 -15.18
CA TYR A 294 -15.07 8.20 -15.61
C TYR A 294 -14.06 7.29 -14.95
N ILE A 295 -14.54 6.43 -14.04
CA ILE A 295 -13.68 5.49 -13.32
C ILE A 295 -13.68 4.16 -14.04
N THR A 296 -12.51 3.54 -14.10
CA THR A 296 -12.31 2.37 -14.94
C THR A 296 -12.38 1.09 -14.12
N HIS A 297 -11.78 1.09 -12.94
CA HIS A 297 -11.84 0.01 -11.96
C HIS A 297 -11.50 0.54 -10.56
N ALA A 298 -11.51 -0.34 -9.55
CA ALA A 298 -11.53 0.04 -8.14
C ALA A 298 -10.14 0.13 -7.49
N ASP A 299 -9.05 -0.07 -8.24
CA ASP A 299 -7.72 0.07 -7.69
C ASP A 299 -7.46 1.50 -7.21
N ALA A 300 -6.68 1.60 -6.13
CA ALA A 300 -6.49 2.85 -5.41
C ALA A 300 -5.79 3.92 -6.25
N ASP A 301 -4.97 3.53 -7.22
CA ASP A 301 -4.34 4.44 -8.18
C ASP A 301 -5.22 4.85 -9.35
N HIS A 302 -6.41 4.28 -9.49
CA HIS A 302 -7.36 4.67 -10.52
C HIS A 302 -8.52 5.46 -9.94
N CYS A 303 -9.04 5.08 -8.77
CA CYS A 303 -10.20 5.73 -8.18
C CYS A 303 -9.96 6.36 -6.80
N GLY A 304 -8.72 6.33 -6.29
CA GLY A 304 -8.44 6.68 -4.90
C GLY A 304 -8.50 8.15 -4.55
N ALA A 305 -8.53 9.06 -5.52
CA ALA A 305 -8.76 10.48 -5.26
C ALA A 305 -10.17 10.95 -5.64
N ALA A 306 -11.02 10.08 -6.18
CA ALA A 306 -12.30 10.47 -6.77
C ALA A 306 -13.25 11.17 -5.78
N GLY A 307 -13.25 10.76 -4.51
CA GLY A 307 -14.11 11.36 -3.48
C GLY A 307 -13.73 12.79 -3.07
N TYR A 308 -12.56 13.29 -3.48
CA TYR A 308 -12.17 14.68 -3.26
C TYR A 308 -12.70 15.65 -4.31
N PHE A 309 -13.18 15.16 -5.45
CA PHE A 309 -13.73 15.99 -6.51
C PHE A 309 -15.25 16.08 -6.38
N SER A 310 -15.82 17.27 -6.61
CA SER A 310 -17.28 17.47 -6.57
C SER A 310 -18.00 16.89 -7.79
N ALA A 311 -17.28 16.67 -8.89
CA ALA A 311 -17.82 16.13 -10.13
C ALA A 311 -18.34 14.70 -9.93
N PRO A 312 -19.50 14.33 -10.50
CA PRO A 312 -20.00 12.95 -10.42
C PRO A 312 -19.04 11.97 -11.10
N SER A 313 -18.79 10.86 -10.43
CA SER A 313 -18.04 9.72 -10.96
C SER A 313 -18.99 8.71 -11.62
N TYR A 314 -18.69 8.35 -12.86
CA TYR A 314 -19.37 7.34 -13.63
C TYR A 314 -18.59 6.04 -13.56
N LEU A 315 -19.25 4.95 -13.17
CA LEU A 315 -18.60 3.64 -12.98
C LEU A 315 -19.56 2.47 -13.03
N ASN A 316 -18.99 1.28 -13.16
CA ASN A 316 -19.73 0.04 -13.06
C ASN A 316 -20.25 -0.17 -11.62
N PRO A 317 -21.43 -0.79 -11.41
CA PRO A 317 -21.89 -1.17 -10.08
C PRO A 317 -20.89 -2.08 -9.34
N GLU A 318 -20.18 -2.91 -10.07
CA GLU A 318 -19.23 -3.89 -9.53
C GLU A 318 -17.97 -3.20 -9.02
N THR A 319 -17.47 -2.21 -9.78
CA THR A 319 -16.40 -1.31 -9.33
C THR A 319 -16.78 -0.62 -8.03
N LEU A 320 -17.99 -0.08 -7.92
CA LEU A 320 -18.46 0.59 -6.70
C LEU A 320 -18.50 -0.39 -5.51
N LYS A 321 -18.95 -1.64 -5.72
CA LYS A 321 -18.95 -2.66 -4.67
C LYS A 321 -17.53 -2.91 -4.18
N ILE A 322 -16.56 -3.11 -5.07
CA ILE A 322 -15.16 -3.35 -4.70
C ILE A 322 -14.59 -2.20 -3.85
N THR A 323 -14.91 -0.93 -4.16
CA THR A 323 -14.45 0.21 -3.33
C THR A 323 -14.98 0.19 -1.89
N ARG A 324 -16.00 -0.62 -1.59
CA ARG A 324 -16.63 -0.77 -0.27
C ARG A 324 -16.26 -2.08 0.42
N GLU A 325 -15.57 -2.98 -0.28
CA GLU A 325 -15.14 -4.27 0.22
C GLU A 325 -13.70 -4.19 0.76
N THR A 326 -13.28 -5.22 1.50
CA THR A 326 -11.92 -5.29 2.06
C THR A 326 -10.88 -5.84 1.07
N SER A 327 -11.31 -6.37 -0.08
CA SER A 327 -10.46 -7.03 -1.06
C SER A 327 -10.80 -6.64 -2.48
N ARG A 328 -9.77 -6.29 -3.26
CA ARG A 328 -9.88 -6.02 -4.70
C ARG A 328 -10.26 -7.23 -5.55
N ALA A 329 -10.10 -8.44 -5.00
CA ALA A 329 -10.49 -9.68 -5.66
C ALA A 329 -11.98 -10.04 -5.52
N TYR A 330 -12.79 -9.18 -4.87
CA TYR A 330 -14.24 -9.38 -4.77
C TYR A 330 -14.88 -9.57 -6.15
N GLY A 331 -15.75 -10.57 -6.28
CA GLY A 331 -16.41 -10.94 -7.54
C GLY A 331 -15.55 -11.76 -8.51
N SER A 332 -14.32 -12.11 -8.14
CA SER A 332 -13.42 -12.94 -8.97
C SER A 332 -13.28 -14.37 -8.45
N SER A 333 -12.60 -15.24 -9.22
CA SER A 333 -12.24 -16.60 -8.81
C SER A 333 -11.29 -16.65 -7.61
N ASN A 334 -10.56 -15.56 -7.36
CA ASN A 334 -9.65 -15.39 -6.22
C ASN A 334 -10.28 -14.63 -5.05
N GLN A 335 -11.61 -14.46 -5.04
CA GLN A 335 -12.32 -13.90 -3.90
C GLN A 335 -12.01 -14.69 -2.62
N GLY A 336 -11.56 -13.99 -1.58
CA GLY A 336 -11.13 -14.61 -0.31
C GLY A 336 -9.62 -14.90 -0.23
N CYS A 337 -8.85 -14.59 -1.28
CA CYS A 337 -7.39 -14.59 -1.18
C CYS A 337 -6.92 -13.54 -0.17
N ILE A 338 -6.22 -13.98 0.86
CA ILE A 338 -5.73 -13.11 1.93
C ILE A 338 -4.65 -12.13 1.44
N LEU A 339 -3.82 -12.51 0.45
CA LEU A 339 -2.84 -11.61 -0.15
C LEU A 339 -3.53 -10.40 -0.80
N GLU A 340 -4.60 -10.65 -1.55
CA GLU A 340 -5.43 -9.62 -2.17
C GLU A 340 -6.08 -8.70 -1.12
N GLU A 341 -6.68 -9.28 -0.07
CA GLU A 341 -7.33 -8.52 0.99
C GLU A 341 -6.34 -7.62 1.76
N VAL A 342 -5.23 -8.18 2.24
CA VAL A 342 -4.29 -7.39 3.03
C VAL A 342 -3.55 -6.37 2.17
N TYR A 343 -3.19 -6.72 0.93
CA TYR A 343 -2.62 -5.74 0.01
C TYR A 343 -3.59 -4.58 -0.22
N THR A 344 -4.87 -4.86 -0.46
CA THR A 344 -5.91 -3.84 -0.65
C THR A 344 -6.02 -2.92 0.57
N LYS A 345 -6.07 -3.48 1.79
CA LYS A 345 -6.05 -2.68 3.03
C LYS A 345 -4.80 -1.81 3.12
N MET A 346 -3.62 -2.40 2.91
CA MET A 346 -2.34 -1.71 2.99
C MET A 346 -2.25 -0.54 2.00
N ILE A 347 -2.52 -0.79 0.72
CA ILE A 347 -2.43 0.25 -0.31
C ILE A 347 -3.48 1.33 -0.08
N ASN A 348 -4.69 0.97 0.34
CA ASN A 348 -5.75 1.96 0.64
C ASN A 348 -5.34 2.91 1.77
N LEU A 349 -4.69 2.38 2.81
CA LEU A 349 -4.22 3.18 3.92
C LEU A 349 -3.07 4.11 3.53
N PHE A 350 -2.01 3.57 2.91
CA PHE A 350 -0.84 4.37 2.54
C PHE A 350 -1.16 5.42 1.47
N SER A 351 -2.07 5.10 0.54
CA SER A 351 -2.48 6.01 -0.53
C SER A 351 -3.59 6.99 -0.13
N ARG A 352 -4.09 6.93 1.11
CA ARG A 352 -5.22 7.75 1.59
C ARG A 352 -6.46 7.60 0.69
N PHE A 353 -6.78 6.35 0.36
CA PHE A 353 -7.87 5.98 -0.54
C PHE A 353 -9.19 6.64 -0.13
N THR A 354 -9.71 7.46 -1.03
CA THR A 354 -10.94 8.24 -0.87
C THR A 354 -11.82 7.97 -2.10
N PRO A 355 -12.60 6.86 -2.07
CA PRO A 355 -13.36 6.42 -3.23
C PRO A 355 -14.48 7.41 -3.61
N PRO A 356 -15.09 7.27 -4.79
CA PRO A 356 -16.18 8.12 -5.23
C PRO A 356 -17.34 8.23 -4.23
N SER A 357 -17.74 9.46 -3.89
CA SER A 357 -18.89 9.74 -3.01
C SER A 357 -20.14 10.19 -3.78
N ASN A 358 -19.96 10.89 -4.91
CA ASN A 358 -21.00 11.30 -5.84
C ASN A 358 -20.96 10.39 -7.08
N VAL A 359 -21.88 9.42 -7.17
CA VAL A 359 -21.78 8.30 -8.13
C VAL A 359 -22.98 8.26 -9.07
N ILE A 360 -22.69 8.04 -10.36
CA ILE A 360 -23.65 7.67 -11.40
C ILE A 360 -23.25 6.29 -11.93
N LEU A 361 -24.13 5.31 -11.74
CA LEU A 361 -23.86 3.94 -12.18
C LEU A 361 -24.20 3.73 -13.65
N PHE A 362 -23.37 2.97 -14.35
CA PHE A 362 -23.74 2.46 -15.67
C PHE A 362 -24.89 1.45 -15.58
N PRO A 363 -25.68 1.28 -16.66
CA PRO A 363 -26.76 0.29 -16.68
C PRO A 363 -26.23 -1.12 -16.45
N GLU A 364 -26.91 -1.89 -15.60
CA GLU A 364 -26.64 -3.32 -15.45
C GLU A 364 -27.04 -4.05 -16.75
N ILE A 365 -26.12 -4.83 -17.29
CA ILE A 365 -26.43 -5.73 -18.41
C ILE A 365 -26.95 -7.04 -17.83
N SER A 366 -28.23 -7.30 -18.03
CA SER A 366 -28.87 -8.55 -17.60
C SER A 366 -28.60 -9.67 -18.60
N ALA A 367 -27.65 -10.57 -18.29
CA ALA A 367 -27.30 -11.78 -19.06
C ALA A 367 -26.91 -11.52 -20.54
N PRO A 368 -26.21 -12.45 -21.23
CA PRO A 368 -25.82 -12.21 -22.61
C PRO A 368 -27.04 -12.35 -23.52
N ASP A 369 -27.77 -11.25 -23.72
CA ASP A 369 -28.64 -11.12 -24.88
C ASP A 369 -27.73 -11.22 -26.11
N GLU A 370 -27.97 -12.17 -27.02
CA GLU A 370 -27.21 -12.31 -28.27
C GLU A 370 -27.25 -11.02 -29.13
N LYS A 371 -28.17 -10.10 -28.79
CA LYS A 371 -28.33 -8.78 -29.41
C LYS A 371 -27.48 -7.67 -28.79
N LEU A 372 -26.74 -7.93 -27.71
CA LEU A 372 -25.85 -6.93 -27.13
C LEU A 372 -24.78 -6.56 -28.13
N GLU A 373 -24.70 -5.26 -28.41
CA GLU A 373 -23.66 -4.72 -29.26
C GLU A 373 -22.28 -4.92 -28.62
N LYS A 374 -21.30 -5.34 -29.43
CA LYS A 374 -19.94 -5.61 -28.98
C LYS A 374 -18.90 -4.90 -29.83
N ARG A 375 -17.70 -4.76 -29.25
CA ARG A 375 -16.45 -4.43 -29.93
C ARG A 375 -15.46 -5.56 -29.66
N GLY A 376 -15.27 -6.44 -30.64
CA GLY A 376 -14.56 -7.70 -30.41
C GLY A 376 -15.25 -8.54 -29.34
N ALA A 377 -14.55 -8.82 -28.24
CA ALA A 377 -15.07 -9.60 -27.11
C ALA A 377 -15.94 -8.77 -26.14
N PHE A 378 -15.89 -7.44 -26.20
CA PHE A 378 -16.38 -6.56 -25.13
C PHE A 378 -17.79 -6.02 -25.41
N PRO A 379 -18.77 -6.24 -24.52
CA PRO A 379 -20.09 -5.61 -24.58
C PRO A 379 -20.02 -4.08 -24.44
N VAL A 380 -20.78 -3.36 -25.25
CA VAL A 380 -20.99 -1.91 -25.10
C VAL A 380 -22.08 -1.68 -24.07
N ILE A 381 -21.73 -1.08 -22.93
CA ILE A 381 -22.63 -0.95 -21.77
C ILE A 381 -23.21 0.45 -21.62
N SER A 382 -22.50 1.44 -22.16
CA SER A 382 -22.93 2.84 -22.13
C SER A 382 -22.27 3.62 -23.26
N ARG A 383 -22.87 4.76 -23.59
CA ARG A 383 -22.32 5.74 -24.52
C ARG A 383 -22.39 7.12 -23.90
N PHE A 384 -21.35 7.90 -24.15
CA PHE A 384 -21.28 9.26 -23.66
C PHE A 384 -20.52 10.14 -24.63
N ARG A 385 -20.59 11.45 -24.40
CA ARG A 385 -19.86 12.44 -25.17
C ARG A 385 -18.87 13.22 -24.31
N ILE A 386 -17.80 13.64 -24.95
CA ILE A 386 -16.87 14.65 -24.44
C ILE A 386 -16.70 15.66 -25.58
N GLY A 387 -17.33 16.83 -25.48
CA GLY A 387 -17.48 17.71 -26.63
C GLY A 387 -18.17 17.00 -27.80
N ASP A 388 -17.51 16.95 -28.96
CA ASP A 388 -17.99 16.26 -30.17
C ASP A 388 -17.44 14.83 -30.34
N LEU A 389 -16.77 14.29 -29.31
CA LEU A 389 -16.24 12.93 -29.29
C LEU A 389 -17.30 11.97 -28.77
N GLU A 390 -17.60 10.93 -29.53
CA GLU A 390 -18.49 9.85 -29.10
C GLU A 390 -17.68 8.70 -28.51
N PHE A 391 -17.98 8.37 -27.25
CA PHE A 391 -17.34 7.30 -26.50
C PHE A 391 -18.29 6.15 -26.21
N GLU A 392 -17.71 4.97 -26.12
CA GLU A 392 -18.32 3.72 -25.74
C GLU A 392 -17.63 3.20 -24.48
N ALA A 393 -18.41 2.89 -23.45
CA ALA A 393 -17.94 2.14 -22.29
C ALA A 393 -18.08 0.65 -22.61
N LEU A 394 -16.97 -0.06 -22.59
CA LEU A 394 -16.87 -1.48 -22.90
C LEU A 394 -16.65 -2.25 -21.60
N GLN A 395 -17.49 -3.24 -21.30
CA GLN A 395 -17.28 -4.09 -20.13
C GLN A 395 -16.14 -5.06 -20.39
N GLY A 396 -15.14 -5.05 -19.51
CA GLY A 396 -14.05 -6.02 -19.50
C GLY A 396 -14.54 -7.42 -19.17
N LEU A 397 -13.69 -8.40 -19.46
CA LEU A 397 -13.90 -9.78 -19.05
C LEU A 397 -13.69 -9.95 -17.54
N GLY A 398 -12.95 -9.03 -16.91
CA GLY A 398 -12.71 -8.99 -15.47
C GLY A 398 -11.46 -9.78 -15.07
N GLY A 399 -10.46 -9.81 -15.94
CA GLY A 399 -9.22 -10.54 -15.72
C GLY A 399 -8.27 -9.78 -14.80
N HIS A 400 -8.12 -8.47 -15.01
CA HIS A 400 -7.37 -7.63 -14.09
C HIS A 400 -8.19 -7.39 -12.82
N MET A 401 -9.45 -7.00 -12.99
CA MET A 401 -10.37 -6.76 -11.87
C MET A 401 -11.83 -6.99 -12.29
N HIS A 402 -12.60 -7.62 -11.41
CA HIS A 402 -14.03 -7.80 -11.65
C HIS A 402 -14.74 -6.45 -11.88
N GLY A 403 -15.49 -6.36 -12.97
CA GLY A 403 -16.27 -5.18 -13.31
C GLY A 403 -15.48 -4.02 -13.93
N GLU A 404 -14.23 -4.24 -14.36
CA GLU A 404 -13.45 -3.24 -15.08
C GLU A 404 -14.10 -2.78 -16.40
N ILE A 405 -13.81 -1.54 -16.78
CA ILE A 405 -14.35 -0.89 -17.98
C ILE A 405 -13.21 -0.32 -18.83
N PHE A 406 -13.32 -0.54 -20.14
CA PHE A 406 -12.48 0.12 -21.14
C PHE A 406 -13.28 1.21 -21.84
N TYR A 407 -12.66 2.36 -22.12
CA TYR A 407 -13.28 3.43 -22.87
C TYR A 407 -12.75 3.47 -24.31
N LEU A 408 -13.65 3.60 -25.27
CA LEU A 408 -13.32 3.63 -26.70
C LEU A 408 -13.97 4.83 -27.36
N CYS A 409 -13.18 5.65 -28.08
CA CYS A 409 -13.67 6.60 -29.07
C CYS A 409 -13.31 6.10 -30.46
N PRO A 410 -14.21 5.38 -31.17
CA PRO A 410 -13.87 4.69 -32.41
C PRO A 410 -13.46 5.64 -33.54
N GLU A 411 -14.14 6.78 -33.68
CA GLU A 411 -13.93 7.71 -34.80
C GLU A 411 -12.59 8.43 -34.74
N GLU A 412 -12.12 8.75 -33.52
CA GLU A 412 -10.82 9.38 -33.29
C GLU A 412 -9.71 8.39 -32.92
N GLY A 413 -10.07 7.11 -32.73
CA GLY A 413 -9.10 6.06 -32.43
C GLY A 413 -8.49 6.12 -31.05
N LEU A 414 -9.24 6.58 -30.04
CA LEU A 414 -8.76 6.58 -28.66
C LEU A 414 -9.23 5.31 -27.96
N VAL A 415 -8.31 4.56 -27.37
CA VAL A 415 -8.62 3.38 -26.55
C VAL A 415 -7.99 3.58 -25.18
N PHE A 416 -8.77 3.40 -24.12
CA PHE A 416 -8.36 3.46 -22.72
C PHE A 416 -8.47 2.05 -22.11
N PRO A 417 -7.48 1.17 -22.40
CA PRO A 417 -7.49 -0.23 -21.96
C PRO A 417 -7.07 -0.43 -20.50
N GLN A 418 -6.68 0.63 -19.79
CA GLN A 418 -6.25 0.56 -18.39
C GLN A 418 -5.09 -0.43 -18.19
N ASP A 419 -5.10 -1.15 -17.08
CA ASP A 419 -4.05 -2.07 -16.66
C ASP A 419 -4.02 -3.37 -17.48
N ALA A 420 -5.07 -3.66 -18.24
CA ALA A 420 -5.05 -4.76 -19.19
C ALA A 420 -3.96 -4.57 -20.26
N VAL A 421 -3.62 -3.31 -20.61
CA VAL A 421 -2.56 -2.96 -21.56
C VAL A 421 -1.68 -1.82 -21.02
N ILE A 422 -0.48 -2.19 -20.58
CA ILE A 422 0.53 -1.27 -20.02
C ILE A 422 1.73 -1.15 -20.96
N ASN A 423 2.23 0.08 -21.16
CA ASN A 423 3.51 0.29 -21.84
C ASN A 423 4.69 0.28 -20.85
N PHE A 424 5.08 -0.91 -20.39
CA PHE A 424 6.20 -1.07 -19.45
C PHE A 424 7.52 -0.44 -19.90
N ARG A 425 7.75 -0.33 -21.22
CA ARG A 425 8.98 0.26 -21.78
C ARG A 425 9.04 1.78 -21.68
N SER A 426 7.88 2.42 -21.47
CA SER A 426 7.78 3.86 -21.27
C SER A 426 7.91 4.27 -19.81
N LEU A 427 7.89 3.31 -18.88
CA LEU A 427 8.04 3.60 -17.46
C LEU A 427 9.46 4.07 -17.16
N SER A 428 9.58 5.08 -16.30
CA SER A 428 10.88 5.44 -15.72
C SER A 428 11.35 4.31 -14.79
N PRO A 429 12.65 4.22 -14.50
CA PRO A 429 13.17 3.22 -13.55
C PRO A 429 12.44 3.24 -12.20
N GLU A 430 12.11 4.43 -11.69
CA GLU A 430 11.41 4.59 -10.41
C GLU A 430 9.97 4.04 -10.46
N ARG A 431 9.25 4.27 -11.57
CA ARG A 431 7.90 3.71 -11.75
C ARG A 431 7.93 2.19 -11.93
N ALA A 432 8.92 1.69 -12.65
CA ALA A 432 9.11 0.25 -12.84
C ALA A 432 9.42 -0.46 -11.51
N GLU A 433 10.27 0.16 -10.68
CA GLU A 433 10.59 -0.32 -9.33
C GLU A 433 9.36 -0.32 -8.43
N TYR A 434 8.55 0.74 -8.46
CA TYR A 434 7.30 0.80 -7.69
C TYR A 434 6.30 -0.28 -8.15
N ASN A 435 6.09 -0.43 -9.47
CA ASN A 435 5.15 -1.41 -10.02
C ASN A 435 5.52 -2.86 -9.65
N PHE A 436 6.81 -3.15 -9.47
CA PHE A 436 7.28 -4.45 -9.00
C PHE A 436 6.81 -4.78 -7.57
N LEU A 437 6.60 -3.78 -6.71
CA LEU A 437 6.20 -4.01 -5.31
C LEU A 437 4.82 -4.67 -5.21
N ALA A 438 3.87 -4.26 -6.07
CA ALA A 438 2.53 -4.85 -6.12
C ALA A 438 2.59 -6.33 -6.52
N ASP A 439 3.30 -6.62 -7.62
CA ASP A 439 3.51 -7.99 -8.10
C ASP A 439 4.23 -8.87 -7.06
N TYR A 440 5.20 -8.31 -6.34
CA TYR A 440 5.86 -9.04 -5.26
C TYR A 440 4.89 -9.38 -4.11
N LEU A 441 4.08 -8.43 -3.64
CA LEU A 441 3.24 -8.65 -2.46
C LEU A 441 2.01 -9.53 -2.76
N MET A 442 1.55 -9.55 -4.01
CA MET A 442 0.35 -10.27 -4.42
C MET A 442 0.60 -11.51 -5.28
N THR A 443 1.83 -11.68 -5.78
CA THR A 443 2.25 -12.69 -6.78
C THR A 443 1.70 -12.48 -8.19
N SER A 444 0.62 -11.72 -8.33
CA SER A 444 0.14 -11.15 -9.58
C SER A 444 -0.70 -9.92 -9.28
N VAL A 445 -0.70 -8.95 -10.19
CA VAL A 445 -1.65 -7.83 -10.14
C VAL A 445 -3.02 -8.17 -10.75
N ASN A 446 -3.15 -9.32 -11.44
CA ASN A 446 -4.42 -9.74 -12.05
C ASN A 446 -5.17 -10.68 -11.11
N VAL A 447 -6.43 -10.39 -10.83
CA VAL A 447 -7.29 -11.28 -10.03
C VAL A 447 -7.58 -12.60 -10.75
N ASP A 448 -7.51 -12.66 -12.08
CA ASP A 448 -7.47 -13.90 -12.86
C ASP A 448 -6.48 -13.76 -14.03
N SER A 449 -5.27 -14.29 -13.85
CA SER A 449 -4.19 -14.17 -14.83
C SER A 449 -4.49 -14.83 -16.19
N ASN A 450 -5.30 -15.88 -16.23
CA ASN A 450 -5.67 -16.52 -17.50
C ASN A 450 -6.64 -15.64 -18.27
N LEU A 451 -7.67 -15.14 -17.58
CA LEU A 451 -8.67 -14.26 -18.15
C LEU A 451 -8.05 -12.92 -18.57
N ALA A 452 -7.14 -12.36 -17.77
CA ALA A 452 -6.40 -11.12 -18.10
C ALA A 452 -5.58 -11.27 -19.38
N ARG A 453 -5.01 -12.46 -19.63
CA ARG A 453 -4.30 -12.74 -20.88
C ARG A 453 -5.25 -12.79 -22.08
N GLU A 454 -6.41 -13.41 -21.93
CA GLU A 454 -7.44 -13.47 -22.99
C GLU A 454 -7.97 -12.08 -23.32
N GLU A 455 -8.27 -11.30 -22.29
CA GLU A 455 -8.71 -9.91 -22.37
C GLU A 455 -7.68 -9.03 -23.07
N ARG A 456 -6.41 -9.10 -22.67
CA ARG A 456 -5.33 -8.37 -23.32
C ARG A 456 -5.22 -8.72 -24.80
N ASN A 457 -5.32 -10.00 -25.16
CA ASN A 457 -5.28 -10.41 -26.56
C ASN A 457 -6.46 -9.83 -27.34
N ALA A 458 -7.67 -9.85 -26.76
CA ALA A 458 -8.86 -9.27 -27.39
C ALA A 458 -8.74 -7.74 -27.57
N LEU A 459 -8.18 -7.02 -26.59
CA LEU A 459 -7.89 -5.59 -26.69
C LEU A 459 -6.88 -5.29 -27.79
N ILE A 460 -5.79 -6.05 -27.89
CA ILE A 460 -4.79 -5.88 -28.96
C ILE A 460 -5.41 -6.14 -30.33
N SER A 461 -6.27 -7.15 -30.48
CA SER A 461 -7.01 -7.38 -31.72
C SER A 461 -7.94 -6.21 -32.07
N LEU A 462 -8.66 -5.65 -31.09
CA LEU A 462 -9.52 -4.49 -31.30
C LEU A 462 -8.72 -3.24 -31.71
N ILE A 463 -7.58 -2.99 -31.06
CA ILE A 463 -6.66 -1.88 -31.40
C ILE A 463 -6.15 -2.03 -32.84
N LEU A 464 -5.75 -3.24 -33.25
CA LEU A 464 -5.31 -3.51 -34.63
C LEU A 464 -6.45 -3.29 -35.64
N GLU A 465 -7.67 -3.69 -35.32
CA GLU A 465 -8.83 -3.46 -36.19
C GLU A 465 -9.11 -1.96 -36.37
N LEU A 466 -9.08 -1.20 -35.27
CA LEU A 466 -9.26 0.25 -35.27
C LEU A 466 -8.15 0.95 -36.05
N ASP A 467 -6.88 0.59 -35.81
CA ASP A 467 -5.74 1.17 -36.51
C ASP A 467 -5.85 0.97 -38.03
N ASN A 468 -6.21 -0.25 -38.48
CA ASN A 468 -6.43 -0.53 -39.90
C ASN A 468 -7.58 0.30 -40.53
N LYS A 469 -8.64 0.59 -39.77
CA LYS A 469 -9.73 1.46 -40.21
C LYS A 469 -9.28 2.92 -40.30
N LEU A 470 -8.51 3.38 -39.33
CA LEU A 470 -8.02 4.76 -39.21
C LEU A 470 -6.89 5.10 -40.17
N LEU A 471 -6.08 4.11 -40.56
CA LEU A 471 -5.04 4.28 -41.59
C LEU A 471 -5.61 4.81 -42.90
N LYS A 472 -6.84 4.41 -43.26
CA LYS A 472 -7.55 4.93 -44.44
C LYS A 472 -7.87 6.43 -44.34
N LYS A 473 -7.93 6.97 -43.13
CA LYS A 473 -8.14 8.38 -42.81
C LYS A 473 -6.82 9.11 -42.46
N GLY A 474 -5.66 8.46 -42.62
CA GLY A 474 -4.36 9.02 -42.26
C GLY A 474 -4.14 9.18 -40.75
N LYS A 475 -4.92 8.47 -39.92
CA LYS A 475 -4.83 8.50 -38.45
C LYS A 475 -4.29 7.15 -37.93
N LYS A 476 -3.81 7.14 -36.70
CA LYS A 476 -3.43 5.92 -35.95
C LYS A 476 -4.29 5.78 -34.72
N CYS A 477 -4.46 4.55 -34.24
CA CYS A 477 -5.09 4.28 -32.96
C CYS A 477 -4.14 4.67 -31.81
N LEU A 478 -4.59 5.54 -30.91
CA LEU A 478 -3.90 5.92 -29.68
C LEU A 478 -4.35 5.03 -28.52
N VAL A 479 -3.38 4.39 -27.87
CA VAL A 479 -3.54 3.52 -26.71
C VAL A 479 -3.16 4.31 -25.47
N CYS A 480 -4.18 4.72 -24.72
CA CYS A 480 -4.11 5.44 -23.45
C CYS A 480 -3.97 4.41 -22.31
N CYS A 481 -2.77 3.87 -22.16
CA CYS A 481 -2.42 2.77 -21.24
C CYS A 481 -2.73 3.11 -19.77
N GLY A 482 -3.03 2.10 -18.93
CA GLY A 482 -3.23 2.30 -17.49
C GLY A 482 -2.01 2.92 -16.81
N HIS A 483 -0.81 2.48 -17.22
CA HIS A 483 0.45 3.10 -16.81
C HIS A 483 1.35 3.42 -18.02
N GLY A 484 2.10 4.51 -17.89
CA GLY A 484 3.10 4.92 -18.88
C GLY A 484 2.54 5.79 -19.98
N SER A 485 3.21 5.86 -21.12
CA SER A 485 2.87 6.83 -22.16
C SER A 485 1.64 6.47 -22.98
N VAL A 486 0.93 7.51 -23.46
CA VAL A 486 0.05 7.37 -24.61
C VAL A 486 0.89 6.83 -25.76
N SER A 487 0.43 5.73 -26.33
CA SER A 487 1.22 4.88 -27.22
C SER A 487 0.48 4.57 -28.51
N ILE A 488 1.23 4.11 -29.51
CA ILE A 488 0.71 3.49 -30.72
C ILE A 488 1.27 2.07 -30.83
N LEU A 489 0.55 1.19 -31.52
CA LEU A 489 1.00 -0.17 -31.75
C LEU A 489 1.83 -0.24 -33.05
N GLU A 490 3.13 -0.46 -32.93
CA GLU A 490 4.05 -0.58 -34.07
C GLU A 490 4.83 -1.90 -34.00
N GLY A 491 4.75 -2.71 -35.06
CA GLY A 491 5.45 -4.00 -35.11
C GLY A 491 5.08 -4.93 -33.94
N GLY A 492 3.84 -4.87 -33.48
CA GLY A 492 3.33 -5.64 -32.33
C GLY A 492 3.82 -5.15 -30.96
N LYS A 493 4.41 -3.95 -30.87
CA LYS A 493 4.91 -3.36 -29.62
C LYS A 493 4.31 -1.97 -29.42
N LEU A 494 4.06 -1.61 -28.17
CA LEU A 494 3.67 -0.24 -27.82
C LEU A 494 4.90 0.67 -27.87
N VAL A 495 4.76 1.76 -28.61
CA VAL A 495 5.76 2.84 -28.72
C VAL A 495 5.08 4.14 -28.33
N ALA A 496 5.76 4.97 -27.55
CA ALA A 496 5.22 6.27 -27.14
C ALA A 496 4.84 7.10 -28.38
N HIS A 497 3.61 7.62 -28.39
CA HIS A 497 3.10 8.44 -29.49
C HIS A 497 3.84 9.78 -29.61
N SER A 498 4.22 10.35 -28.46
CA SER A 498 4.90 11.63 -28.34
C SER A 498 5.82 11.63 -27.13
N SER A 499 6.76 12.58 -27.08
CA SER A 499 7.55 12.84 -25.88
C SER A 499 6.68 13.42 -24.76
N SER A 500 7.03 13.12 -23.51
CA SER A 500 6.44 13.77 -22.34
C SER A 500 7.25 14.99 -21.88
N GLU A 501 6.55 15.95 -21.28
CA GLU A 501 7.11 17.04 -20.50
C GLU A 501 7.16 16.62 -19.02
N ARG A 502 8.28 16.85 -18.32
CA ARG A 502 8.37 16.56 -16.88
C ARG A 502 7.85 17.75 -16.07
N TYR A 503 6.75 17.54 -15.35
CA TYR A 503 6.30 18.44 -14.28
C TYR A 503 7.10 18.16 -13.00
N LEU A 504 7.55 19.22 -12.34
CA LEU A 504 8.17 19.20 -11.02
C LEU A 504 7.52 20.30 -10.16
N VAL A 505 7.27 19.99 -8.88
CA VAL A 505 6.80 21.00 -7.94
C VAL A 505 7.85 22.11 -7.82
N ARG A 506 7.42 23.36 -8.01
CA ARG A 506 8.29 24.52 -7.80
C ARG A 506 8.49 24.68 -6.30
N LYS A 507 9.73 24.51 -5.82
CA LYS A 507 10.08 24.88 -4.46
C LYS A 507 9.81 26.37 -4.28
N SER A 508 8.95 26.73 -3.34
CA SER A 508 8.88 28.11 -2.86
C SER A 508 10.24 28.44 -2.24
N LEU A 509 10.96 29.38 -2.86
CA LEU A 509 12.22 29.92 -2.34
C LEU A 509 12.01 30.68 -1.03
#